data_AF-A0A067LCX2-F1
#
_entry.id   AF-A0A067LCX2-F1
#
_cell.length_a   1.000
_cell.length_b   1.000
_cell.length_c   1.000
_cell.angle_alpha   90.00
_cell.angle_beta   90.00
_cell.angle_gamma   90.00
#
_symmetry.space_group_name_H-M   'P 1'
#
loop_
_entity.id
_entity.type
_entity.pdbx_description
1 polymer ?
#
loop_
_entity_poly.entity_id
_entity_poly.type
_entity_poly.pdbx_seq_one_letter_code
_entity_poly.pdbx_strand_id
1 'polypeptide(L)'
;MSFQWLKTYPKLNQAGGEFIRLVNDVMSDETEQDRGHVASCIDCYMNQHGVSKEKAMKEITKMATNEWKKVNEQLIMRSTEVVSVGVLMRFVNVVPSRC
;
A
#
# COMPACT_ATOMS: atom_id res chain seq x y z
N MET A 1 9.57 19.65 5.68
CA MET A 1 10.38 18.50 6.13
C MET A 1 9.63 17.66 7.17
N SER A 2 8.37 17.29 6.92
CA SER A 2 7.44 16.67 7.88
C SER A 2 7.46 15.13 7.93
N PHE A 3 8.24 14.49 7.06
CA PHE A 3 8.28 13.02 6.90
C PHE A 3 9.64 12.39 7.20
N GLN A 4 10.65 13.15 7.67
CA GLN A 4 11.98 12.59 7.97
C GLN A 4 11.92 11.51 9.07
N TRP A 5 10.95 11.62 9.99
CA TRP A 5 10.71 10.62 11.02
C TRP A 5 10.36 9.24 10.44
N LEU A 6 9.81 9.13 9.22
CA LEU A 6 9.58 7.81 8.60
C LEU A 6 10.89 7.03 8.40
N LYS A 7 12.03 7.73 8.23
CA LYS A 7 13.34 7.08 8.10
C LYS A 7 13.79 6.39 9.39
N THR A 8 13.33 6.86 10.55
CA THR A 8 13.61 6.20 11.83
C THR A 8 12.72 4.99 12.07
N TYR A 9 11.74 4.76 11.19
CA TYR A 9 10.78 3.66 11.26
C TYR A 9 10.74 2.87 9.95
N PRO A 10 11.83 2.15 9.62
CA PRO A 10 11.98 1.49 8.32
C PRO A 10 10.86 0.49 8.04
N LYS A 11 10.38 -0.24 9.05
CA LYS A 11 9.25 -1.17 8.91
C LYS A 11 7.91 -0.49 8.60
N LEU A 12 7.68 0.72 9.10
CA LEU A 12 6.46 1.49 8.82
C LEU A 12 6.54 2.07 7.41
N ASN A 13 7.70 2.62 7.07
CA ASN A 13 7.97 3.15 5.74
C ASN A 13 7.84 2.07 4.66
N GLN A 14 8.39 0.88 4.91
CA GLN A 14 8.30 -0.26 4.00
C GLN A 14 6.84 -0.72 3.82
N ALA A 15 6.14 -1.06 4.91
CA ALA A 15 4.75 -1.51 4.83
C ALA A 15 3.84 -0.47 4.17
N GLY A 16 4.05 0.82 4.47
CA GLY A 16 3.33 1.91 3.82
C GLY A 16 3.60 2.00 2.31
N GLY A 17 4.86 1.88 1.89
CA GLY A 17 5.24 1.88 0.48
C GLY A 17 4.68 0.68 -0.29
N GLU A 18 4.76 -0.51 0.29
CA GLU A 18 4.19 -1.74 -0.28
C GLU A 18 2.67 -1.62 -0.41
N PHE A 19 1.98 -1.15 0.62
CA PHE A 19 0.55 -0.90 0.59
C PHE A 19 0.14 0.08 -0.52
N ILE A 20 0.81 1.23 -0.60
CA ILE A 20 0.51 2.26 -1.62
C ILE A 20 0.71 1.70 -3.03
N ARG A 21 1.78 0.92 -3.26
CA ARG A 21 2.02 0.30 -4.57
C ARG A 21 0.90 -0.68 -4.94
N LEU A 22 0.55 -1.58 -4.03
CA LEU A 22 -0.46 -2.61 -4.28
C LEU A 22 -1.83 -1.99 -4.55
N VAL A 23 -2.25 -1.00 -3.74
CA VAL A 23 -3.52 -0.31 -3.94
C VAL A 23 -3.52 0.50 -5.24
N ASN A 24 -2.43 1.20 -5.55
CA ASN A 24 -2.33 1.96 -6.79
C ASN A 24 -2.56 1.05 -8.00
N ASP A 25 -1.83 -0.07 -8.09
CA ASP A 25 -1.93 -0.99 -9.22
C ASP A 25 -3.33 -1.65 -9.32
N VAL A 26 -3.99 -1.95 -8.19
CA VAL A 26 -5.39 -2.46 -8.21
C VAL A 26 -6.37 -1.40 -8.68
N MET A 27 -6.23 -0.16 -8.20
CA MET A 27 -7.16 0.93 -8.49
C MET A 27 -7.00 1.49 -9.90
N SER A 28 -5.81 1.40 -10.47
CA SER A 28 -5.51 1.92 -11.81
C SER A 28 -5.56 0.84 -12.90
N ASP A 29 -5.77 -0.43 -12.56
CA ASP A 29 -5.66 -1.57 -13.49
C ASP A 29 -6.39 -1.34 -14.82
N GLU A 30 -7.68 -1.00 -14.80
CA GLU A 30 -8.46 -0.74 -16.02
C GLU A 30 -7.88 0.42 -16.84
N THR A 31 -7.56 1.54 -16.17
CA THR A 31 -7.04 2.74 -16.83
C THR A 31 -5.62 2.57 -17.39
N GLU A 32 -4.81 1.72 -16.77
CA GLU A 32 -3.44 1.44 -17.18
C GLU A 32 -3.40 0.42 -18.33
N GLN A 33 -4.34 -0.53 -18.36
CA GLN A 33 -4.52 -1.42 -19.51
C GLN A 33 -4.91 -0.64 -20.77
N ASP A 34 -5.82 0.31 -20.66
CA ASP A 34 -6.24 1.18 -21.77
C ASP A 34 -5.11 2.06 -22.32
N ARG A 35 -4.14 2.41 -21.47
CA ARG A 35 -2.97 3.22 -21.83
C ARG A 35 -1.83 2.42 -22.45
N GLY A 36 -1.95 1.09 -22.53
CA GLY A 36 -0.87 0.20 -22.97
C GLY A 36 0.33 0.23 -22.01
N HIS A 37 0.08 0.43 -20.73
CA HIS A 37 1.12 0.67 -19.73
C HIS A 37 1.95 -0.58 -19.40
N VAL A 38 3.11 -0.36 -18.77
CA VAL A 38 4.09 -1.39 -18.34
C VAL A 38 3.47 -2.40 -17.36
N ALA A 39 3.99 -3.64 -17.35
CA ALA A 39 3.54 -4.73 -16.47
C ALA A 39 3.27 -4.29 -15.02
N SER A 40 2.02 -4.46 -14.58
CA SER A 40 1.55 -4.18 -13.22
C SER A 40 1.92 -5.31 -12.25
N CYS A 41 1.76 -5.11 -10.94
CA CYS A 41 1.88 -6.22 -9.99
C CYS A 41 0.86 -7.34 -10.24
N ILE A 42 -0.30 -7.03 -10.83
CA ILE A 42 -1.31 -8.02 -11.24
C ILE A 42 -0.73 -8.89 -12.35
N ASP A 43 -0.14 -8.29 -13.38
CA ASP A 43 0.49 -9.02 -14.50
C ASP A 43 1.66 -9.88 -14.02
N CYS A 44 2.49 -9.33 -13.13
CA CYS A 44 3.59 -10.07 -12.51
C CYS A 44 3.08 -11.28 -11.73
N TYR A 45 2.05 -11.11 -10.91
CA TYR A 45 1.46 -12.19 -10.12
C TYR A 45 0.83 -13.27 -10.99
N MET A 46 0.09 -12.88 -12.04
CA MET A 46 -0.48 -13.82 -13.01
C MET A 46 0.61 -14.65 -13.67
N ASN A 47 1.68 -14.01 -14.16
CA ASN A 47 2.78 -14.70 -14.83
C ASN A 47 3.57 -15.61 -13.89
N GLN A 48 3.81 -15.18 -12.65
CA GLN A 48 4.55 -15.96 -11.67
C GLN A 48 3.79 -17.20 -11.19
N HIS A 49 2.47 -17.10 -11.04
CA HIS A 49 1.64 -18.15 -10.42
C HIS A 49 0.74 -18.90 -11.41
N GLY A 50 0.68 -18.49 -12.68
CA GLY A 50 -0.18 -19.09 -13.70
C GLY A 50 -1.67 -18.98 -13.36
N VAL A 51 -2.10 -17.88 -12.73
CA VAL A 51 -3.47 -17.68 -12.25
C VAL A 51 -4.25 -16.67 -13.10
N SER A 52 -5.58 -16.69 -12.98
CA SER A 52 -6.44 -15.67 -13.61
C SER A 52 -6.23 -14.29 -12.98
N LYS A 53 -6.56 -13.24 -13.75
CA LYS A 53 -6.54 -11.84 -13.30
C LYS A 53 -7.37 -11.63 -12.03
N GLU A 54 -8.59 -12.20 -11.98
CA GLU A 54 -9.47 -12.12 -10.81
C GLU A 54 -8.80 -12.71 -9.54
N LYS A 55 -8.14 -13.87 -9.68
CA LYS A 55 -7.43 -14.50 -8.57
C LYS A 55 -6.21 -13.68 -8.15
N ALA A 56 -5.46 -13.13 -9.10
CA ALA A 56 -4.34 -12.24 -8.83
C ALA A 56 -4.79 -10.98 -8.07
N MET A 57 -5.82 -10.29 -8.56
CA MET A 57 -6.42 -9.12 -7.90
C MET A 57 -6.86 -9.43 -6.48
N LYS A 58 -7.55 -10.56 -6.26
CA LYS A 58 -8.00 -10.96 -4.92
C LYS A 58 -6.83 -11.16 -3.94
N GLU A 59 -5.76 -11.82 -4.38
CA GLU A 59 -4.59 -12.04 -3.53
C GLU A 59 -3.81 -10.74 -3.29
N ILE A 60 -3.67 -9.87 -4.30
CA ILE A 60 -3.01 -8.57 -4.16
C ILE A 60 -3.79 -7.65 -3.19
N THR A 61 -5.12 -7.61 -3.28
CA THR A 61 -5.97 -6.88 -2.32
C THR A 61 -5.81 -7.42 -0.89
N LYS A 62 -5.67 -8.74 -0.74
CA LYS A 62 -5.39 -9.35 0.56
C LYS A 62 -4.00 -8.97 1.08
N MET A 63 -2.98 -8.92 0.21
CA MET A 63 -1.64 -8.43 0.57
C MET A 63 -1.68 -6.98 1.02
N ALA A 64 -2.35 -6.11 0.26
CA ALA A 64 -2.55 -4.70 0.64
C ALA A 64 -3.23 -4.57 2.00
N THR A 65 -4.30 -5.33 2.24
CA THR A 65 -5.00 -5.35 3.54
C THR A 65 -4.07 -5.75 4.69
N ASN A 66 -3.18 -6.72 4.47
CA ASN A 66 -2.21 -7.15 5.48
C ASN A 66 -1.14 -6.09 5.75
N GLU A 67 -0.61 -5.42 4.72
CA GLU A 67 0.33 -4.32 4.90
C GLU A 67 -0.32 -3.14 5.64
N TRP A 68 -1.60 -2.84 5.34
CA TRP A 68 -2.35 -1.82 6.06
C TRP A 68 -2.52 -2.13 7.55
N LYS A 69 -2.76 -3.40 7.92
CA LYS A 69 -2.78 -3.82 9.33
C LYS A 69 -1.44 -3.56 10.01
N LYS A 70 -0.32 -3.90 9.39
CA LYS A 70 1.03 -3.64 9.93
C LYS A 70 1.30 -2.14 10.09
N VAL A 71 0.83 -1.32 9.15
CA VAL A 71 0.89 0.14 9.26
C VAL A 71 0.13 0.61 10.50
N ASN A 72 -1.14 0.20 10.65
CA ASN A 72 -1.97 0.59 11.79
C ASN A 72 -1.37 0.13 13.12
N GLU A 73 -0.90 -1.11 13.21
CA GLU A 73 -0.22 -1.63 14.41
C GLU A 73 1.00 -0.79 14.78
N GLN A 74 1.87 -0.48 13.80
CA GLN A 74 3.05 0.34 14.05
C GLN A 74 2.72 1.78 14.42
N LEU A 75 1.65 2.34 13.87
CA LEU A 75 1.17 3.66 14.25
C LEU A 75 0.65 3.65 15.69
N ILE A 76 -0.18 2.68 16.06
CA ILE A 76 -0.72 2.54 17.43
C ILE A 76 0.40 2.32 18.45
N MET A 77 1.37 1.47 18.16
CA MET A 77 2.51 1.19 19.06
C MET A 77 3.44 2.39 19.26
N ARG A 78 3.36 3.41 18.40
CA ARG A 78 4.30 4.56 18.37
C ARG A 78 3.62 5.91 18.53
N SER A 79 2.30 5.93 18.73
CA SER A 79 1.46 7.14 18.63
C SER A 79 1.51 8.07 19.85
N THR A 80 2.37 7.85 20.84
CA THR A 80 2.38 8.70 22.05
C THR A 80 3.71 9.37 22.41
N GLU A 81 4.84 9.06 21.74
CA GLU A 81 6.15 9.61 22.18
C GLU A 81 6.91 10.44 21.13
N VAL A 82 6.59 10.34 19.82
CA VAL A 82 7.53 10.86 18.77
C VAL A 82 6.88 11.72 17.68
N VAL A 83 5.57 11.58 17.40
CA VAL A 83 4.91 12.27 16.27
C VAL A 83 3.50 12.71 16.66
N SER A 84 3.10 13.93 16.29
CA SER A 84 1.75 14.42 16.57
C SER A 84 0.69 13.68 15.75
N VAL A 85 -0.48 13.45 16.33
CA VAL A 85 -1.64 12.82 15.68
C VAL A 85 -1.99 13.50 14.35
N GLY A 86 -1.79 14.82 14.23
CA GLY A 86 -2.01 15.55 12.99
C GLY A 86 -1.08 15.15 11.84
N VAL A 87 0.18 14.80 12.13
CA VAL A 87 1.12 14.29 11.11
C VAL A 87 0.79 12.84 10.74
N LEU A 88 0.37 12.03 11.72
CA LEU A 88 -0.08 10.67 11.47
C LEU A 88 -1.34 10.63 10.58
N MET A 89 -2.30 11.51 10.83
CA MET A 89 -3.51 11.60 10.01
C MET A 89 -3.22 11.99 8.57
N ARG A 90 -2.20 12.81 8.30
CA ARG A 90 -1.79 13.12 6.92
C ARG A 90 -1.29 11.87 6.19
N PHE A 91 -0.59 10.98 6.87
CA PHE A 91 -0.13 9.73 6.28
C PHE A 91 -1.31 8.79 5.98
N VAL A 92 -2.25 8.66 6.92
CA VAL A 92 -3.47 7.84 6.75
C VAL A 92 -4.35 8.37 5.61
N ASN A 93 -4.51 9.68 5.51
CA ASN A 93 -5.41 10.32 4.53
C ASN A 93 -4.90 10.34 3.09
N VAL A 94 -3.63 9.98 2.83
CA VAL A 94 -3.12 9.84 1.45
C VAL A 94 -3.76 8.63 0.75
N VAL A 95 -4.30 7.70 1.51
CA VAL A 95 -4.91 6.47 1.01
C VAL A 95 -6.40 6.73 0.84
N PRO A 96 -6.98 6.59 -0.38
CA PRO A 96 -8.41 6.69 -0.57
C PRO A 96 -9.16 5.71 0.33
N SER A 97 -10.25 6.15 0.94
CA SER A 97 -11.10 5.40 1.88
C SER A 97 -11.90 4.25 1.26
N ARG A 98 -11.41 3.67 0.16
CA ARG A 98 -11.98 2.50 -0.52
C ARG A 98 -10.92 1.40 -0.62
N CYS A 99 -10.72 0.69 0.48
CA CYS A 99 -10.35 -0.72 0.47
C CYS A 99 -11.55 -1.51 0.97
#